data_AF-A0A940U9H6-F1
#
_entry.id   AF-A0A940U9H6-F1
#
_cell.length_a   1.000
_cell.length_b   1.000
_cell.length_c   1.000
_cell.angle_alpha   90.00
_cell.angle_beta   90.00
_cell.angle_gamma   90.00
#
_symmetry.space_group_name_H-M   'P 1'
#
loop_
_entity.id
_entity.type
_entity.pdbx_description
1 polymer ?
#
loop_
_entity_poly.entity_id
_entity_poly.type
_entity_poly.pdbx_seq_one_letter_code
_entity_poly.pdbx_strand_id
1 'polypeptide(L)' 'MAMLGSLCLVDDIEAIAKANEICNRYGIDTISCGAAIAFAMEAYEKGLLTKKETGEMELLWGSGEVMVKMTEKIAKREG' A
#
# COMPACT_ATOMS: atom_id res chain seq x y z
N MET A 1 -4.17 9.28 -9.20
CA MET A 1 -4.84 8.99 -7.90
C MET A 1 -5.60 7.66 -7.87
N ALA A 2 -5.90 7.00 -9.00
CA ALA A 2 -6.69 5.76 -8.98
C ALA A 2 -5.97 4.56 -8.32
N MET A 3 -4.70 4.30 -8.67
CA MET A 3 -3.99 3.08 -8.24
C MET A 3 -3.61 3.08 -6.76
N LEU A 4 -3.29 4.24 -6.19
CA LEU A 4 -3.02 4.43 -4.75
C LEU A 4 -4.25 4.96 -4.01
N GLY A 5 -5.45 4.90 -4.60
CA GLY A 5 -6.67 5.43 -3.99
C GLY A 5 -7.79 4.42 -4.14
N SER A 6 -8.64 4.63 -5.15
CA SER A 6 -9.80 3.78 -5.43
C SER A 6 -9.48 2.28 -5.57
N LEU A 7 -8.31 1.90 -6.10
CA LEU A 7 -7.93 0.49 -6.21
C LEU A 7 -7.70 -0.17 -4.84
N CYS A 8 -7.17 0.58 -3.88
CA CYS A 8 -6.97 0.12 -2.50
C CYS A 8 -8.16 0.45 -1.59
N LEU A 9 -9.26 0.97 -2.16
CA LEU A 9 -10.44 1.51 -1.44
C LEU A 9 -10.11 2.66 -0.47
N VAL A 10 -9.00 3.37 -0.68
CA VAL A 10 -8.59 4.52 0.13
C VAL A 10 -9.17 5.81 -0.46
N ASP A 11 -9.91 6.57 0.35
CA ASP A 11 -10.50 7.87 0.00
C ASP A 11 -9.81 9.07 0.69
N ASP A 12 -8.89 8.81 1.62
CA ASP A 12 -8.06 9.82 2.27
C ASP A 12 -7.05 10.44 1.29
N ILE A 13 -7.32 11.69 0.88
CA ILE A 13 -6.49 12.42 -0.07
C ILE A 13 -5.10 12.74 0.48
N GLU A 14 -4.93 12.90 1.79
CA GLU A 14 -3.62 13.17 2.41
C GLU A 14 -2.74 11.92 2.35
N ALA A 15 -3.31 10.75 2.67
CA ALA A 15 -2.62 9.46 2.53
C ALA A 15 -2.23 9.19 1.07
N ILE A 16 -3.14 9.42 0.12
CA ILE A 16 -2.87 9.27 -1.31
C ILE A 16 -1.75 10.20 -1.76
N ALA A 17 -1.80 11.49 -1.37
CA ALA A 17 -0.76 12.46 -1.70
C ALA A 17 0.59 12.05 -1.11
N LYS A 18 0.62 11.55 0.13
CA LYS A 18 1.84 11.10 0.78
C LYS A 18 2.45 9.89 0.08
N ALA A 19 1.66 8.89 -0.28
CA ALA A 19 2.14 7.73 -1.04
C ALA A 19 2.69 8.14 -2.41
N ASN A 20 2.02 9.06 -3.12
CA ASN A 20 2.54 9.59 -4.39
C ASN A 20 3.87 10.34 -4.20
N GLU A 21 4.00 11.13 -3.14
CA GLU A 21 5.24 11.83 -2.80
C GLU A 21 6.40 10.86 -2.57
N ILE A 22 6.17 9.77 -1.83
CA ILE A 22 7.17 8.72 -1.61
C ILE A 22 7.55 8.07 -2.95
N CYS A 23 6.57 7.69 -3.78
CA CYS A 23 6.86 7.13 -5.09
C CYS A 23 7.72 8.06 -5.94
N ASN A 24 7.39 9.35 -6.01
CA ASN A 24 8.16 10.34 -6.74
C ASN A 24 9.59 10.49 -6.19
N ARG A 25 9.76 10.52 -4.87
CA ARG A 25 11.06 10.66 -4.21
C ARG A 25 12.00 9.50 -4.51
N TYR A 26 11.47 8.28 -4.57
CA TYR A 26 12.25 7.06 -4.77
C TYR A 26 12.24 6.54 -6.21
N GLY A 27 11.61 7.26 -7.15
CA GLY A 27 11.53 6.86 -8.56
C GLY A 27 10.70 5.60 -8.81
N ILE A 28 9.66 5.38 -8.01
CA ILE A 28 8.79 4.21 -8.07
C ILE A 28 7.56 4.54 -8.92
N ASP A 29 7.20 3.63 -9.83
CA ASP A 29 5.95 3.73 -10.57
C ASP A 29 4.74 3.54 -9.63
N THR A 30 3.93 4.60 -9.52
CA THR A 30 2.71 4.62 -8.70
C THR A 30 1.68 3.57 -9.14
N ILE A 31 1.65 3.19 -10.42
CA ILE A 31 0.70 2.20 -10.95
C ILE A 31 1.05 0.82 -10.41
N SER A 32 2.29 0.38 -10.64
CA SER A 32 2.80 -0.90 -10.16
C SER A 32 2.82 -0.98 -8.63
N CYS A 33 3.15 0.12 -7.96
CA CYS A 33 3.13 0.20 -6.49
C CYS A 33 1.71 0.00 -5.94
N GLY A 34 0.72 0.72 -6.46
CA GLY A 34 -0.67 0.57 -6.04
C GLY A 34 -1.22 -0.83 -6.32
N ALA A 35 -0.93 -1.40 -7.50
CA ALA A 35 -1.32 -2.77 -7.83
C ALA A 35 -0.73 -3.81 -6.87
N ALA A 36 0.55 -3.69 -6.51
CA ALA A 36 1.21 -4.59 -5.57
C ALA A 36 0.60 -4.50 -4.16
N ILE A 37 0.28 -3.28 -3.70
CA ILE A 37 -0.36 -3.06 -2.39
C ILE A 37 -1.77 -3.66 -2.37
N ALA A 38 -2.58 -3.40 -3.41
CA ALA A 38 -3.93 -3.96 -3.52
C ALA A 38 -3.91 -5.49 -3.59
N PHE A 39 -2.95 -6.08 -4.30
CA PHE A 39 -2.76 -7.54 -4.31
C PHE A 39 -2.44 -8.08 -2.91
N ALA A 40 -1.60 -7.39 -2.14
CA ALA A 40 -1.28 -7.80 -0.78
C ALA A 40 -2.50 -7.69 0.16
N MET A 41 -3.34 -6.65 0.01
CA MET A 41 -4.61 -6.53 0.74
C MET A 41 -5.57 -7.67 0.39
N GLU A 42 -5.71 -8.02 -0.90
CA GLU A 42 -6.55 -9.14 -1.33
C GLU A 42 -6.05 -10.49 -0.80
N ALA A 43 -4.73 -10.71 -0.85
CA ALA A 43 -4.11 -11.93 -0.32
C ALA A 43 -4.32 -12.04 1.19
N TYR A 44 -4.25 -10.93 1.93
CA TYR A 44 -4.55 -10.91 3.36
C TYR A 44 -6.04 -11.19 3.64
N GLU A 45 -6.96 -10.56 2.92
CA GLU A 45 -8.41 -10.81 3.04
C GLU A 45 -8.76 -12.29 2.77
N LYS A 46 -8.10 -12.91 1.78
CA LYS A 46 -8.28 -14.33 1.45
C LYS A 46 -7.55 -15.29 2.40
N GLY A 47 -6.83 -14.77 3.40
CA GLY A 47 -6.05 -15.58 4.36
C GLY A 47 -4.81 -16.25 3.77
N LEU A 48 -4.34 -15.78 2.60
CA LEU A 48 -3.08 -16.22 1.99
C LEU A 48 -1.86 -15.52 2.61
N LEU A 49 -2.06 -14.36 3.24
CA LEU A 49 -1.07 -13.69 4.08
C LEU A 49 -1.61 -13.58 5.51
N THR A 50 -0.77 -13.92 6.48
CA THR A 50 -1.08 -13.80 7.91
C THR A 50 -0.44 -12.57 8.54
N LYS A 51 -0.95 -12.12 9.69
CA LYS A 51 -0.33 -11.03 10.49
C LYS A 51 1.17 -11.24 10.71
N LYS A 52 1.58 -12.48 10.93
CA LYS A 52 2.98 -12.81 11.18
C LYS A 52 3.86 -12.54 9.96
N GLU A 53 3.35 -12.81 8.76
CA GLU A 53 4.06 -12.59 7.49
C GLU A 53 4.05 -11.11 7.07
N THR A 54 3.08 -10.33 7.56
CA THR A 54 2.98 -8.89 7.27
C THR A 54 3.68 -8.00 8.30
N GLY A 55 4.38 -8.60 9.27
CA GLY A 55 5.06 -7.86 10.34
C GLY A 55 4.09 -7.22 11.32
N GLU A 56 3.05 -7.97 11.72
CA GLU A 56 1.92 -7.56 12.56
C GLU A 56 1.03 -6.46 11.97
N MET A 57 1.18 -6.18 10.66
CA MET A 57 0.36 -5.20 9.96
C MET A 57 -0.93 -5.82 9.43
N GLU A 58 -2.07 -5.21 9.75
CA GLU A 58 -3.36 -5.61 9.18
C GLU A 58 -3.54 -4.95 7.80
N LEU A 59 -3.43 -5.74 6.73
CA LEU A 59 -3.58 -5.25 5.36
C LEU A 59 -5.06 -5.12 4.97
N LEU A 60 -5.80 -4.30 5.71
CA LEU A 60 -7.21 -4.04 5.47
C LEU A 60 -7.39 -3.06 4.31
N TRP A 61 -8.39 -3.36 3.47
CA TRP A 61 -8.86 -2.44 2.45
C TRP A 61 -9.26 -1.08 3.05
N GLY A 62 -8.99 -0.01 2.32
CA GLY A 62 -9.30 1.36 2.70
C GLY A 62 -8.42 1.97 3.78
N SER A 63 -7.43 1.24 4.31
CA SER A 63 -6.49 1.80 5.27
C SER A 63 -5.41 2.65 4.58
N GLY A 64 -5.59 3.97 4.61
CA GLY A 64 -4.62 4.95 4.11
C GLY A 64 -3.27 4.87 4.85
N GLU A 65 -3.30 4.65 6.17
CA GLU A 65 -2.08 4.49 6.98
C GLU A 65 -1.25 3.28 6.53
N VAL A 66 -1.90 2.14 6.37
CA VAL A 66 -1.25 0.89 5.92
C VAL A 66 -0.70 1.06 4.52
N MET A 67 -1.45 1.69 3.62
CA MET A 67 -0.98 1.98 2.27
C MET A 67 0.31 2.82 2.29
N VAL A 68 0.34 3.93 3.04
CA VAL A 68 1.54 4.78 3.14
C VAL A 68 2.73 3.99 3.71
N LYS A 69 2.52 3.24 4.79
CA LYS A 69 3.58 2.39 5.38
C LYS A 69 4.11 1.35 4.39
N MET A 70 3.22 0.70 3.63
CA MET A 70 3.63 -0.27 2.60
C MET A 70 4.42 0.41 1.48
N THR A 71 4.01 1.60 1.03
CA THR A 71 4.78 2.38 0.06
C THR A 71 6.18 2.71 0.59
N GLU A 72 6.33 3.10 1.85
CA GLU A 72 7.64 3.34 2.48
C GLU A 72 8.51 2.09 2.54
N LYS A 73 7.93 0.94 2.95
CA LYS A 73 8.65 -0.34 3.00
C LYS A 73 9.13 -0.78 1.62
N ILE A 74 8.30 -0.66 0.59
CA ILE A 74 8.67 -0.92 -0.81
C ILE A 74 9.83 0.00 -1.21
N ALA A 75 9.72 1.30 -0.91
CA ALA A 75 10.73 2.29 -1.27
C ALA A 75 12.10 2.02 -0.64
N LYS A 76 12.12 1.55 0.60
CA LYS A 76 13.35 1.20 1.34
C LYS A 76 13.81 -0.24 1.14
N ARG A 77 13.02 -1.08 0.45
CA ARG A 77 13.23 -2.53 0.34
C ARG A 77 13.31 -3.22 1.71
N GLU A 78 12.42 -2.83 2.62
CA GLU A 78 12.32 -3.37 3.99
C GLU A 78 11.16 -4.36 4.07
N GLY A 79 11.44 -5.62 4.45
CA GLY A 79 10.49 -6.73 4.48
C GLY A 79 10.96 -7.83 5.41
#